data_AF-A0A528V5A8-F1
#
_entry.id   AF-A0A528V5A8-F1
#
_cell.length_a   1.000
_cell.length_b   1.000
_cell.length_c   1.000
_cell.angle_alpha   90.00
_cell.angle_beta   90.00
_cell.angle_gamma   90.00
#
_symmetry.space_group_name_H-M   'P 1'
#
loop_
_entity.id
_entity.type
_entity.pdbx_description
1 polymer ?
#
loop_
_entity_poly.entity_id
_entity_poly.type
_entity_poly.pdbx_seq_one_letter_code
_entity_poly.pdbx_strand_id
1 'polypeptide(L)'
;IMVLAGTICYFLLPVSQFPDITPPQVVVSANYPGASAQVVADTVTTPLEQQINGVQGMTYMSSSSSNDGSSTITVTFEVGYPLSTAAVDVQNRV
;
A
#
# COMPACT_ATOMS: atom_id res chain seq x y z
N ILE A 1 -17.86 6.64 -42.54
CA ILE A 1 -18.26 6.13 -41.21
C ILE A 1 -17.10 5.45 -40.48
N MET A 2 -16.41 4.46 -41.06
CA MET A 2 -15.25 3.83 -40.38
C MET A 2 -14.12 4.80 -40.02
N VAL A 3 -13.79 5.75 -40.90
CA VAL A 3 -12.78 6.79 -40.62
C VAL A 3 -13.21 7.72 -39.48
N LEU A 4 -14.48 8.15 -39.49
CA LEU A 4 -15.04 9.04 -38.46
C LEU A 4 -15.09 8.37 -37.08
N ALA A 5 -15.47 7.08 -37.03
CA ALA A 5 -15.45 6.28 -35.82
C ALA A 5 -14.02 6.05 -35.30
N GLY A 6 -13.06 5.82 -36.19
CA GLY A 6 -11.65 5.70 -35.84
C GLY A 6 -11.07 6.98 -35.22
N THR A 7 -11.43 8.15 -35.74
CA THR A 7 -10.97 9.44 -35.19
C THR A 7 -11.52 9.68 -33.78
N ILE A 8 -12.78 9.31 -33.52
CA ILE A 8 -13.39 9.45 -32.19
C ILE A 8 -12.73 8.49 -31.20
N CYS A 9 -12.53 7.22 -31.58
CA CYS A 9 -11.85 6.23 -30.71
C CYS A 9 -10.41 6.61 -30.38
N TYR A 10 -9.70 7.27 -31.29
CA TYR A 10 -8.33 7.74 -31.05
C TYR A 10 -8.25 8.77 -29.91
N PHE A 11 -9.23 9.67 -29.80
CA PHE A 11 -9.27 10.64 -28.69
C PHE A 11 -9.78 10.04 -27.38
N LEU A 12 -10.54 8.95 -27.44
CA LEU A 12 -11.12 8.31 -26.25
C LEU A 12 -10.23 7.21 -25.66
N LEU A 13 -9.19 6.74 -26.36
CA LEU A 13 -8.32 5.70 -25.85
C LEU A 13 -7.39 6.27 -24.77
N PRO A 14 -7.51 5.86 -23.50
CA PRO A 14 -6.54 6.25 -22.48
C PRO A 14 -5.21 5.59 -22.81
N VAL A 15 -4.22 6.41 -23.16
CA VAL A 15 -2.83 5.96 -23.35
C VAL A 15 -2.28 5.56 -21.98
N SER A 16 -2.38 4.28 -21.68
CA SER A 16 -1.87 3.67 -20.45
C SER A 16 -0.57 2.96 -20.83
N GLN A 17 0.59 3.53 -20.48
CA GLN A 17 1.89 3.00 -20.95
C GLN A 17 2.28 1.67 -20.30
N PHE A 18 1.67 1.35 -19.16
CA PHE A 18 1.76 0.05 -18.53
C PHE A 18 0.35 -0.27 -18.04
N PRO A 19 -0.22 -1.46 -18.31
CA PRO A 19 -1.35 -1.92 -17.50
C PRO A 19 -0.91 -1.87 -16.03
N ASP A 20 -1.82 -1.68 -15.07
CA ASP A 20 -1.50 -1.65 -13.64
C ASP A 20 -0.96 -3.02 -13.18
N ILE A 21 0.30 -3.33 -13.49
CA ILE A 21 1.03 -4.54 -13.07
C ILE A 21 1.66 -4.36 -11.68
N THR A 22 1.51 -3.18 -11.08
CA THR A 22 1.96 -2.93 -9.71
C THR A 22 0.96 -3.54 -8.72
N PRO A 23 1.40 -4.45 -7.85
CA PRO A 23 0.54 -5.00 -6.82
C PRO A 23 0.05 -3.87 -5.89
N PRO A 24 -1.21 -3.95 -5.42
CA PRO A 24 -1.77 -2.96 -4.52
C PRO A 24 -0.97 -2.91 -3.21
N GLN A 25 -0.58 -1.71 -2.79
CA GLN A 25 0.23 -1.48 -1.59
C GLN A 25 -0.46 -0.48 -0.66
N VAL A 26 -0.51 -0.81 0.63
CA VAL A 26 -0.96 0.08 1.69
C VAL A 26 0.25 0.42 2.55
N VAL A 27 0.48 1.72 2.75
CA VAL A 27 1.58 2.23 3.56
C VAL A 27 1.00 2.81 4.85
N VAL A 28 1.43 2.26 5.99
CA VAL A 28 1.12 2.76 7.32
C VAL A 28 2.34 3.50 7.84
N SER A 29 2.19 4.79 8.11
CA SER A 29 3.25 5.60 8.73
C SER A 29 2.90 5.88 10.18
N ALA A 30 3.81 5.55 11.08
CA ALA A 30 3.73 5.84 12.49
C ALA A 30 4.92 6.70 12.89
N ASN A 31 4.72 7.61 13.85
CA ASN A 31 5.76 8.52 14.29
C ASN A 31 5.85 8.48 15.82
N TYR A 32 7.04 8.19 16.32
CA TYR A 32 7.39 8.19 17.73
C TYR A 32 8.66 9.04 17.95
N PRO A 33 8.51 10.38 17.89
CA PRO A 33 9.64 11.30 17.92
C PRO A 33 10.41 11.20 19.25
N GLY A 34 11.75 11.17 19.14
CA GLY A 34 12.65 11.11 20.30
C GLY A 34 13.05 9.70 20.74
N ALA A 35 12.66 8.65 20.02
CA ALA A 35 13.16 7.29 20.22
C ALA A 35 14.18 6.89 19.15
N SER A 36 15.06 5.94 19.50
CA SER A 36 15.94 5.29 18.53
C SER A 36 15.17 4.34 17.62
N ALA A 37 15.71 4.03 16.44
CA ALA A 37 15.09 3.11 15.48
C ALA A 37 14.72 1.76 16.12
N GLN A 38 15.58 1.26 17.02
CA GLN A 38 15.35 0.01 17.74
C GLN A 38 14.14 0.09 18.65
N VAL A 39 14.00 1.18 19.41
CA VAL A 39 12.88 1.38 20.33
C VAL A 39 11.57 1.54 19.55
N VAL A 40 11.58 2.27 18.43
CA VAL A 40 10.39 2.39 17.57
C VAL A 40 10.00 1.05 16.96
N ALA A 41 10.99 0.25 16.53
CA ALA A 41 10.73 -1.09 16.00
C ALA A 41 10.05 -1.99 17.04
N ASP A 42 10.54 -2.02 18.27
CA ASP A 42 10.02 -2.91 19.31
C ASP A 42 8.68 -2.42 19.89
N THR A 43 8.48 -1.10 20.03
CA THR A 43 7.32 -0.54 20.73
C THR A 43 6.16 -0.12 19.83
N VAL A 44 6.44 0.19 18.55
CA VAL A 44 5.44 0.67 17.59
C VAL A 44 5.32 -0.31 16.45
N THR A 45 6.42 -0.61 15.75
CA THR A 45 6.39 -1.45 14.55
C THR A 45 5.94 -2.87 14.87
N THR A 46 6.50 -3.53 15.90
CA THR A 46 6.16 -4.91 16.29
C THR A 46 4.67 -5.09 16.62
N PRO A 47 4.02 -4.28 17.48
CA PRO A 47 2.59 -4.43 17.73
C PRO A 47 1.74 -4.09 16.50
N LEU A 48 2.11 -3.10 15.69
CA LEU A 48 1.43 -2.79 14.43
C LEU A 48 1.50 -3.97 13.45
N GLU A 49 2.66 -4.59 13.29
CA GLU A 49 2.83 -5.78 12.47
C GLU A 49 1.94 -6.93 12.95
N GLN A 50 1.91 -7.21 14.26
CA GLN A 50 1.06 -8.26 14.83
C GLN A 50 -0.42 -8.02 14.58
N GLN A 51 -0.85 -6.76 14.63
CA GLN A 51 -2.24 -6.37 14.38
C GLN A 51 -2.62 -6.48 12.89
N ILE A 52 -1.72 -6.06 12.00
CA ILE A 52 -1.93 -6.11 10.56
C ILE A 52 -1.75 -7.55 10.01
N ASN A 53 -1.01 -8.40 10.72
CA ASN A 53 -0.86 -9.81 10.38
C ASN A 53 -2.22 -10.53 10.43
N GLY A 54 -2.59 -11.16 9.31
CA GLY A 54 -3.88 -11.84 9.16
C GLY A 54 -4.95 -11.02 8.42
N VAL A 55 -4.60 -9.85 7.87
CA VAL A 55 -5.43 -9.18 6.85
C VAL A 55 -5.57 -10.08 5.62
N GLN A 56 -6.79 -10.17 5.08
CA GLN A 56 -7.11 -10.99 3.93
C GLN A 56 -6.45 -10.44 2.65
N GLY A 57 -5.85 -11.32 1.85
CA GLY A 57 -5.24 -10.92 0.56
C GLY A 57 -3.84 -10.29 0.67
N MET A 58 -3.20 -10.31 1.84
CA MET A 58 -1.82 -9.88 2.01
C MET A 58 -0.83 -10.89 1.40
N THR A 59 0.11 -10.43 0.56
CA THR A 59 1.21 -11.23 0.03
C THR A 59 2.45 -11.13 0.91
N TYR A 60 2.91 -9.92 1.20
CA TYR A 60 4.06 -9.67 2.07
C TYR A 60 3.98 -8.30 2.74
N MET A 61 4.69 -8.17 3.85
CA MET A 61 4.83 -6.93 4.60
C MET A 61 6.31 -6.62 4.76
N SER A 62 6.65 -5.34 4.64
CA SER A 62 7.99 -4.82 4.90
C SER A 62 7.87 -3.62 5.83
N SER A 63 8.69 -3.56 6.86
CA SER A 63 8.72 -2.44 7.79
C SER A 63 10.12 -1.84 7.83
N SER A 64 10.17 -0.52 7.99
CA SER A 64 11.40 0.25 8.11
C SER A 64 11.23 1.25 9.23
N SER A 65 12.12 1.21 10.21
CA SER A 65 12.15 2.14 11.35
C SER A 65 13.43 2.97 11.29
N SER A 66 13.30 4.27 11.44
CA SER A 66 14.38 5.25 11.32
C SER A 66 14.72 5.86 12.69
N ASN A 67 15.98 6.31 12.83
CA ASN A 67 16.49 6.92 14.08
C ASN A 67 15.92 8.33 14.37
N ASP A 68 15.12 8.87 13.45
CA ASP A 68 14.34 10.10 13.65
C ASP A 68 13.03 9.84 14.39
N GLY A 69 12.72 8.58 14.72
CA GLY A 69 11.48 8.17 15.36
C GLY A 69 10.37 7.80 14.38
N SER A 70 10.62 7.85 13.07
CA SER A 70 9.64 7.45 12.05
C SER A 70 9.65 5.94 11.84
N SER A 71 8.45 5.36 11.65
CA SER A 71 8.25 3.98 11.25
C SER A 71 7.30 3.94 10.05
N THR A 72 7.67 3.13 9.06
CA THR A 72 6.89 2.93 7.85
C THR A 72 6.71 1.43 7.62
N ILE A 73 5.46 1.00 7.52
CA ILE A 73 5.08 -0.39 7.24
C ILE A 73 4.35 -0.41 5.91
N THR A 74 4.93 -1.12 4.95
CA THR A 74 4.36 -1.32 3.61
C THR A 74 3.82 -2.73 3.51
N VAL A 75 2.52 -2.84 3.30
CA VAL A 75 1.80 -4.10 3.10
C VAL A 75 1.46 -4.23 1.63
N THR A 76 1.93 -5.30 1.00
CA THR A 76 1.64 -5.62 -0.39
C THR A 76 0.57 -6.70 -0.46
N PHE A 77 -0.42 -6.47 -1.30
CA PHE A 77 -1.59 -7.31 -1.49
C PHE A 77 -1.55 -8.01 -2.85
N GLU A 78 -2.32 -9.08 -2.97
CA GLU A 78 -2.45 -9.82 -4.22
C GLU A 78 -3.06 -8.95 -5.33
N VAL A 79 -2.61 -9.22 -6.57
CA VAL A 79 -3.10 -8.54 -7.77
C VAL A 79 -4.59 -8.89 -7.97
N GLY A 80 -5.45 -7.88 -7.84
CA GLY A 80 -6.91 -8.03 -7.92
C GLY A 80 -7.66 -7.77 -6.62
N TYR A 81 -6.97 -7.60 -5.49
CA TYR A 81 -7.61 -7.18 -4.23
C TYR A 81 -7.94 -5.68 -4.24
N PRO A 82 -9.17 -5.26 -3.91
CA PRO A 82 -9.55 -3.86 -3.92
C PRO A 82 -8.78 -3.05 -2.86
N LEU A 83 -8.02 -2.04 -3.31
CA LEU A 83 -7.26 -1.12 -2.45
C LEU A 83 -8.11 -0.44 -1.37
N SER A 84 -9.37 -0.13 -1.67
CA SER A 84 -10.31 0.47 -0.72
C SER A 84 -10.62 -0.47 0.45
N THR A 85 -10.78 -1.76 0.19
CA THR A 85 -10.99 -2.77 1.23
C THR A 85 -9.68 -3.04 1.97
N ALA A 86 -8.55 -3.13 1.27
CA ALA A 86 -7.23 -3.29 1.90
C ALA A 86 -6.93 -2.17 2.90
N ALA A 87 -7.18 -0.92 2.51
CA ALA A 87 -6.98 0.23 3.39
C ALA A 87 -7.89 0.18 4.62
N VAL A 88 -9.16 -0.20 4.46
CA VAL A 88 -10.11 -0.33 5.57
C VAL A 88 -9.78 -1.51 6.48
N ASP A 89 -9.34 -2.65 5.94
CA ASP A 89 -8.94 -3.81 6.73
C ASP A 89 -7.70 -3.53 7.56
N VAL A 90 -6.69 -2.87 6.97
CA VAL A 90 -5.50 -2.42 7.70
C VAL A 90 -5.87 -1.37 8.74
N GLN A 91 -6.75 -0.42 8.41
CA GLN A 91 -7.22 0.61 9.33
C GLN A 91 -8.05 0.05 10.50
N ASN A 92 -8.89 -0.95 10.27
CA ASN A 92 -9.71 -1.57 11.32
C ASN A 92 -8.90 -2.43 12.29
N ARG A 93 -7.66 -2.76 11.92
CA ARG A 93 -6.76 -3.60 12.70
C ARG A 93 -5.83 -2.79 13.59
N VAL A 94 -5.61 -1.51 13.29
CA VAL A 94 -4.77 -0.57 14.06
C VAL A 94 -5.52 0.18 15.15
#